data_AF-A0A4V6DVS8-F1
#
_entry.id   AF-A0A4V6DVS8-F1
#
_cell.length_a   1.000
_cell.length_b   1.000
_cell.length_c   1.000
_cell.angle_alpha   90.00
_cell.angle_beta   90.00
_cell.angle_gamma   90.00
#
_symmetry.space_group_name_H-M   'P 1'
#
loop_
_entity.id
_entity.type
_entity.pdbx_description
1 polymer ?
#
loop_
_entity_poly.entity_id
_entity_poly.type
_entity_poly.pdbx_seq_one_letter_code
_entity_poly.pdbx_strand_id
1 'polypeptide(L)'
;MSKFSQPFVHIDFSKMHTLIKYFQDTFITSYSKINEEKGIQIDFGKEFEDRVIQKVLDQYIDYAIAYELIVEDVCPYKILAWYGYIIADELYPENKQFAIEAIATSIECMLRLLEIEGINIEQPFHRKALKMVLSELRGIHFKPMAETNSKQYTKIGLGMNGLYMMFRTASVCKKI
;
A
#
# COMPACT_ATOMS: atom_id res chain seq x y z
N MET A 1 -3.26 3.28 40.81
CA MET A 1 -2.75 3.91 39.57
C MET A 1 -2.24 2.77 38.69
N SER A 2 -2.94 2.41 37.62
CA SER A 2 -2.49 1.36 36.70
C SER A 2 -1.25 1.87 35.96
N LYS A 3 -0.20 1.06 35.94
CA LYS A 3 0.95 1.26 35.04
C LYS A 3 0.44 1.00 33.63
N PHE A 4 0.05 2.04 32.90
CA PHE A 4 -0.05 1.94 31.45
C PHE A 4 1.38 1.72 30.93
N SER A 5 1.70 0.46 30.65
CA SER A 5 2.91 0.12 29.91
C SER A 5 2.83 0.84 28.57
N GLN A 6 3.81 1.70 28.26
CA GLN A 6 3.93 2.27 26.91
C GLN A 6 3.92 1.12 25.90
N PRO A 7 3.20 1.28 24.76
CA PRO A 7 3.19 0.27 23.71
C PRO A 7 4.63 -0.03 23.31
N PHE A 8 5.03 -1.30 23.46
CA PHE A 8 6.35 -1.76 23.09
C PHE A 8 6.33 -2.05 21.60
N VAL A 9 7.05 -1.24 20.84
CA VAL A 9 7.10 -1.34 19.37
C VAL A 9 8.45 -1.90 18.97
N HIS A 10 8.55 -3.23 18.86
CA HIS A 10 9.71 -3.90 18.30
C HIS A 10 9.51 -4.03 16.78
N ILE A 11 10.06 -3.08 16.02
CA ILE A 11 10.06 -3.13 14.56
C ILE A 11 11.36 -3.79 14.09
N ASP A 12 11.24 -4.92 13.40
CA ASP A 12 12.34 -5.52 12.64
C ASP A 12 12.58 -4.71 11.35
N PHE A 13 13.53 -3.78 11.43
CA PHE A 13 13.93 -2.94 10.30
C PHE A 13 14.54 -3.73 9.14
N SER A 14 15.19 -4.88 9.42
CA SER A 14 15.77 -5.71 8.36
C SER A 14 14.66 -6.33 7.52
N LYS A 15 13.63 -6.88 8.18
CA LYS A 15 12.46 -7.44 7.51
C LYS A 15 11.67 -6.39 6.75
N MET A 16 11.50 -5.19 7.32
CA MET A 16 10.85 -4.08 6.62
C MET A 16 11.63 -3.70 5.35
N HIS A 17 12.96 -3.57 5.45
CA HIS A 17 13.81 -3.25 4.29
C HIS A 17 13.71 -4.33 3.21
N THR A 18 13.70 -5.61 3.58
CA THR A 18 13.50 -6.72 2.62
C THR A 18 12.16 -6.61 1.88
N LEU A 19 11.08 -6.27 2.59
CA LEU A 19 9.76 -6.10 1.97
C LEU A 19 9.69 -4.91 1.02
N ILE A 20 10.35 -3.80 1.38
CA ILE A 20 10.41 -2.61 0.54
C ILE A 20 11.22 -2.89 -0.72
N LYS A 21 12.38 -3.55 -0.58
CA LYS A 21 13.17 -3.99 -1.73
C LYS A 21 12.39 -4.93 -2.63
N TYR A 22 11.68 -5.89 -2.06
CA TYR A 22 10.82 -6.80 -2.82
C TYR A 22 9.74 -6.05 -3.62
N PHE A 23 9.13 -5.01 -3.04
CA PHE A 23 8.22 -4.13 -3.75
C PHE A 23 8.92 -3.39 -4.90
N GLN A 24 10.07 -2.76 -4.64
CA GLN A 24 10.81 -1.98 -5.63
C GLN A 24 11.24 -2.85 -6.83
N ASP A 25 11.80 -4.03 -6.56
CA ASP A 25 12.19 -4.99 -7.59
C ASP A 25 11.00 -5.45 -8.44
N THR A 26 9.84 -5.66 -7.79
CA THR A 26 8.59 -6.02 -8.48
C THR A 26 8.06 -4.85 -9.30
N PHE A 27 8.10 -3.62 -8.78
CA PHE A 27 7.68 -2.41 -9.46
C PHE A 27 8.49 -2.19 -10.73
N ILE A 28 9.82 -2.24 -10.62
CA ILE A 28 10.75 -2.11 -11.76
C ILE A 28 10.45 -3.18 -12.80
N THR A 29 10.29 -4.43 -12.40
CA THR A 29 10.01 -5.53 -13.32
C THR A 29 8.68 -5.36 -14.06
N SER A 30 7.60 -5.02 -13.34
CA SER A 30 6.28 -4.81 -13.92
C SER A 30 6.25 -3.59 -14.85
N TYR A 31 6.93 -2.52 -14.45
CA TYR A 31 6.97 -1.29 -15.22
C TYR A 31 7.87 -1.36 -16.45
N SER A 32 9.07 -1.95 -16.33
CA SER A 32 9.98 -2.17 -17.46
C SER A 32 9.31 -2.98 -18.57
N LYS A 33 8.47 -3.98 -18.24
CA LYS A 33 7.67 -4.69 -19.25
C LYS A 33 6.69 -3.80 -20.03
N ILE A 34 6.16 -2.75 -19.40
CA ILE A 34 5.24 -1.79 -20.03
C ILE A 34 6.00 -0.72 -20.83
N ASN A 35 7.25 -0.44 -20.45
CA ASN A 35 8.02 0.70 -20.93
C ASN A 35 9.26 0.39 -21.75
N GLU A 36 9.68 -0.86 -21.90
CA GLU A 36 10.60 -1.26 -22.97
C GLU A 36 10.08 -0.80 -24.34
N GLU A 37 8.76 -0.72 -24.52
CA GLU A 37 8.12 -0.16 -25.71
C GLU A 37 8.21 1.38 -25.83
N LYS A 38 8.61 2.09 -24.77
CA LYS A 38 8.55 3.58 -24.67
C LYS A 38 9.87 4.24 -24.26
N GLY A 39 10.89 3.48 -23.86
CA GLY A 39 12.23 4.00 -23.54
C GLY A 39 12.32 4.87 -22.27
N ILE A 40 11.38 4.73 -21.33
CA ILE A 40 11.34 5.54 -20.10
C ILE A 40 11.81 4.69 -18.91
N GLN A 41 12.92 5.11 -18.29
CA GLN A 41 13.45 4.55 -17.06
C GLN A 41 12.82 5.29 -15.85
N ILE A 42 12.29 4.55 -14.86
CA ILE A 42 11.87 5.17 -13.60
C ILE A 42 12.99 5.03 -12.59
N ASP A 43 13.33 6.15 -11.97
CA ASP A 43 13.98 6.20 -10.68
C ASP A 43 13.10 7.08 -9.78
N PHE A 44 12.69 6.56 -8.62
CA PHE A 44 11.98 7.38 -7.63
C PHE A 44 12.90 8.42 -6.99
N GLY A 45 14.22 8.19 -7.03
CA GLY A 45 15.22 8.98 -6.37
C GLY A 45 15.29 8.67 -4.87
N LYS A 46 16.50 8.54 -4.34
CA LYS A 46 16.73 8.15 -2.95
C LYS A 46 16.00 9.02 -1.92
N GLU A 47 15.93 10.33 -2.13
CA GLU A 47 15.25 11.24 -1.21
C GLU A 47 13.74 11.00 -1.14
N PHE A 48 13.10 10.64 -2.26
CA PHE A 48 11.69 10.26 -2.28
C PHE A 48 11.49 8.95 -1.52
N GLU A 49 12.34 7.96 -1.78
CA GLU A 49 12.26 6.65 -1.14
C GLU A 49 12.43 6.76 0.38
N ASP A 50 13.46 7.48 0.84
CA ASP A 50 13.72 7.71 2.27
C ASP A 50 12.52 8.39 2.94
N ARG A 51 11.89 9.36 2.26
CA ARG A 51 10.67 10.03 2.77
C ARG A 51 9.48 9.07 2.88
N VAL A 52 9.25 8.22 1.88
CA VAL A 52 8.16 7.23 1.91
C VAL A 52 8.40 6.21 3.02
N ILE A 53 9.63 5.72 3.18
CA ILE A 53 10.01 4.80 4.26
C ILE A 53 9.72 5.44 5.62
N GLN A 54 10.11 6.70 5.82
CA GLN A 54 9.85 7.42 7.05
C GLN A 54 8.34 7.53 7.33
N LYS A 55 7.52 7.86 6.32
CA LYS A 55 6.06 7.91 6.47
C LYS A 55 5.45 6.56 6.84
N VAL A 56 5.96 5.45 6.29
CA VAL A 56 5.52 4.10 6.68
C VAL A 56 5.86 3.82 8.14
N LEU A 57 7.06 4.18 8.58
CA LEU A 57 7.51 4.02 9.98
C LEU A 57 6.66 4.83 10.95
N ASP A 58 6.48 6.12 10.66
CA ASP A 58 5.66 7.03 11.48
C ASP A 58 4.23 6.49 11.58
N GLN A 59 3.63 6.11 10.45
CA GLN A 59 2.30 5.52 10.41
C GLN A 59 2.22 4.21 11.23
N TYR A 60 3.29 3.42 11.28
CA TYR A 60 3.34 2.18 12.05
C TYR A 60 3.36 2.45 13.55
N ILE A 61 4.20 3.39 13.97
CA ILE A 61 4.34 3.80 15.37
C ILE A 61 3.05 4.44 15.85
N ASP A 62 2.51 5.41 15.10
CA ASP A 62 1.26 6.10 15.44
C ASP A 62 0.09 5.13 15.55
N TYR A 63 -0.01 4.17 14.62
CA TYR A 63 -1.05 3.15 14.67
C TYR A 63 -0.87 2.19 15.86
N ALA A 64 0.36 1.80 16.19
CA ALA A 64 0.61 0.97 17.36
C ALA A 64 0.24 1.70 18.66
N ILE A 65 0.56 2.99 18.76
CA ILE A 65 0.22 3.82 19.92
C ILE A 65 -1.29 4.03 20.04
N ALA A 66 -1.94 4.42 18.94
CA ALA A 66 -3.37 4.76 18.93
C ALA A 66 -4.28 3.60 19.33
N TYR A 67 -3.84 2.36 19.08
CA TYR A 67 -4.60 1.14 19.39
C TYR A 67 -3.97 0.31 20.52
N GLU A 68 -3.02 0.88 21.27
CA GLU A 68 -2.33 0.23 22.40
C GLU A 68 -1.79 -1.18 22.04
N LEU A 69 -1.27 -1.32 20.82
CA LEU A 69 -0.81 -2.60 20.29
C LEU A 69 0.60 -2.91 20.77
N ILE A 70 0.81 -4.16 21.18
CA ILE A 70 2.14 -4.73 21.33
C ILE A 70 2.54 -5.28 19.96
N VAL A 71 3.57 -4.71 19.36
CA VAL A 71 4.08 -5.14 18.06
C VAL A 71 5.30 -6.02 18.30
N GLU A 72 5.12 -7.33 18.08
CA GLU A 72 6.19 -8.32 18.21
C GLU A 72 6.97 -8.51 16.91
N ASP A 73 6.35 -8.21 15.77
CA ASP A 73 6.95 -8.39 14.43
C ASP A 73 6.27 -7.47 13.40
N VAL A 74 6.94 -7.27 12.26
CA VAL A 74 6.44 -6.53 11.11
C VAL A 74 5.46 -7.38 10.31
N CYS A 75 4.25 -6.84 10.10
CA CYS A 75 3.27 -7.46 9.22
C CYS A 75 3.59 -7.20 7.74
N PRO A 76 3.88 -8.24 6.92
CA PRO A 76 4.27 -8.07 5.52
C PRO A 76 3.21 -7.35 4.67
N TYR A 77 1.94 -7.77 4.80
CA TYR A 77 0.81 -7.16 4.10
C TYR A 77 0.67 -5.67 4.41
N LYS A 78 0.91 -5.28 5.66
CA LYS A 78 0.78 -3.88 6.11
C LYS A 78 1.84 -3.00 5.46
N ILE A 79 3.11 -3.42 5.50
CA ILE A 79 4.21 -2.67 4.86
C ILE A 79 3.98 -2.54 3.35
N LEU A 80 3.66 -3.64 2.67
CA LEU A 80 3.46 -3.62 1.22
C LEU A 80 2.26 -2.76 0.80
N ALA A 81 1.16 -2.80 1.55
CA ALA A 81 -0.01 -1.97 1.28
C ALA A 81 0.26 -0.48 1.55
N TRP A 82 0.86 -0.16 2.70
CA TRP A 82 1.11 1.22 3.09
C TRP A 82 2.16 1.89 2.22
N TYR A 83 3.26 1.19 1.91
CA TYR A 83 4.33 1.71 1.07
C TYR A 83 3.80 2.09 -0.31
N GLY A 84 3.15 1.17 -1.02
CA GLY A 84 2.59 1.48 -2.34
C GLY A 84 1.43 2.48 -2.30
N TYR A 85 0.62 2.50 -1.22
CA TYR A 85 -0.41 3.52 -1.05
C TYR A 85 0.19 4.92 -0.90
N ILE A 86 1.22 5.09 -0.07
CA ILE A 86 1.87 6.40 0.13
C ILE A 86 2.53 6.87 -1.17
N ILE A 87 3.22 5.98 -1.89
CA ILE A 87 3.76 6.30 -3.22
C ILE A 87 2.63 6.75 -4.15
N ALA A 88 1.53 5.99 -4.19
CA ALA A 88 0.41 6.31 -5.06
C ALA A 88 -0.23 7.65 -4.70
N ASP A 89 -0.40 7.95 -3.41
CA ASP A 89 -1.00 9.20 -2.94
C ASP A 89 -0.14 10.42 -3.29
N GLU A 90 1.19 10.33 -3.12
CA GLU A 90 2.11 11.40 -3.49
C GLU A 90 2.18 11.61 -5.01
N LEU A 91 2.13 10.54 -5.80
CA LEU A 91 2.24 10.61 -7.25
C LEU A 91 0.91 10.85 -7.95
N TYR A 92 -0.24 10.63 -7.31
CA TYR A 92 -1.54 10.74 -7.97
C TYR A 92 -1.80 12.12 -8.63
N PRO A 93 -1.43 13.26 -8.01
CA PRO A 93 -1.61 14.58 -8.62
C PRO A 93 -0.76 14.81 -9.87
N GLU A 94 0.45 14.25 -9.89
CA GLU A 94 1.48 14.55 -10.90
C GLU A 94 1.54 13.48 -12.00
N ASN A 95 1.36 12.23 -11.62
CA ASN A 95 1.51 11.07 -12.49
C ASN A 95 0.58 9.91 -12.09
N LYS A 96 -0.66 10.00 -12.55
CA LYS A 96 -1.71 9.00 -12.28
C LYS A 96 -1.34 7.59 -12.71
N GLN A 97 -0.58 7.43 -13.80
CA GLN A 97 -0.21 6.10 -14.28
C GLN A 97 0.72 5.41 -13.28
N PHE A 98 1.70 6.14 -12.74
CA PHE A 98 2.63 5.62 -11.74
C PHE A 98 1.93 5.34 -10.43
N ALA A 99 0.97 6.17 -10.03
CA ALA A 99 0.17 5.92 -8.84
C ALA A 99 -0.65 4.62 -8.98
N ILE A 100 -1.24 4.37 -10.15
CA ILE A 100 -1.94 3.11 -10.44
C ILE A 100 -0.98 1.92 -10.34
N GLU A 101 0.21 2.05 -10.92
CA GLU A 101 1.21 0.98 -10.93
C GLU A 101 1.73 0.67 -9.52
N ALA A 102 1.87 1.67 -8.66
CA ALA A 102 2.30 1.48 -7.28
C ALA A 102 1.28 0.63 -6.50
N ILE A 103 -0.02 0.92 -6.65
CA ILE A 103 -1.08 0.10 -6.04
C ILE A 103 -1.14 -1.31 -6.66
N ALA A 104 -1.01 -1.41 -7.98
CA ALA A 104 -0.99 -2.70 -8.67
C ALA A 104 0.18 -3.58 -8.18
N THR A 105 1.35 -2.97 -7.98
CA THR A 105 2.55 -3.64 -7.45
C THR A 105 2.33 -4.12 -6.02
N SER A 106 1.72 -3.30 -5.14
CA SER A 106 1.38 -3.73 -3.78
C SER A 106 0.48 -4.96 -3.80
N ILE A 107 -0.54 -4.95 -4.67
CA ILE A 107 -1.47 -6.08 -4.83
C ILE A 107 -0.70 -7.32 -5.30
N GLU A 108 0.10 -7.21 -6.36
CA GLU A 108 0.92 -8.31 -6.88
C GLU A 108 1.85 -8.90 -5.81
N CYS A 109 2.56 -8.06 -5.07
CA CYS A 109 3.44 -8.51 -3.99
C CYS A 109 2.68 -9.30 -2.92
N MET A 110 1.52 -8.80 -2.49
CA MET A 110 0.69 -9.46 -1.49
C MET A 110 0.04 -10.75 -2.00
N LEU A 111 -0.27 -10.84 -3.30
CA LEU A 111 -0.76 -12.07 -3.92
C LEU A 111 0.30 -13.17 -3.92
N ARG A 112 1.53 -12.84 -4.28
CA ARG A 112 2.65 -13.79 -4.21
C ARG A 112 2.92 -14.26 -2.78
N LEU A 113 2.73 -13.39 -1.78
CA LEU A 113 2.80 -13.82 -0.38
C LEU A 113 1.71 -14.85 -0.04
N LEU A 114 0.47 -14.63 -0.49
CA LEU A 114 -0.61 -15.60 -0.29
C LEU A 114 -0.33 -16.93 -1.01
N GLU A 115 0.24 -16.88 -2.22
CA GLU A 115 0.63 -18.10 -2.95
C GLU A 115 1.67 -18.91 -2.17
N ILE A 116 2.67 -18.26 -1.58
CA ILE A 116 3.66 -18.89 -0.68
C ILE A 116 2.98 -19.52 0.55
N GLU A 117 1.93 -18.88 1.06
CA GLU A 117 1.10 -19.40 2.15
C GLU A 117 0.10 -20.49 1.71
N GLY A 118 0.09 -20.87 0.43
CA GLY A 118 -0.80 -21.89 -0.13
C GLY A 118 -2.23 -21.41 -0.39
N ILE A 119 -2.43 -20.10 -0.46
CA ILE A 119 -3.73 -19.44 -0.61
C ILE A 119 -3.82 -18.83 -2.00
N ASN A 120 -4.84 -19.25 -2.75
CA ASN A 120 -5.11 -18.72 -4.07
C ASN A 120 -6.40 -17.88 -4.03
N ILE A 121 -6.30 -16.62 -4.47
CA ILE A 121 -7.43 -15.70 -4.57
C ILE A 121 -7.83 -15.55 -6.03
N GLU A 122 -9.14 -15.49 -6.30
CA GLU A 122 -9.63 -15.28 -7.65
C GLU A 122 -9.34 -13.87 -8.20
N GLN A 123 -9.00 -13.80 -9.48
CA GLN A 123 -8.70 -12.55 -10.20
C GLN A 123 -9.70 -11.39 -10.01
N PRO A 124 -11.03 -11.60 -9.89
CA PRO A 124 -11.99 -10.51 -9.62
C PRO A 124 -11.67 -9.73 -8.33
N PHE A 125 -11.09 -10.38 -7.32
CA PHE A 125 -10.67 -9.72 -6.08
C PHE A 125 -9.59 -8.67 -6.35
N HIS A 126 -8.58 -8.99 -7.17
CA HIS A 126 -7.45 -8.10 -7.48
C HIS A 126 -7.98 -6.81 -8.14
N ARG A 127 -8.87 -6.99 -9.12
CA ARG A 127 -9.49 -5.87 -9.84
C ARG A 127 -10.38 -5.02 -8.92
N LYS A 128 -11.07 -5.64 -7.96
CA LYS A 128 -11.91 -4.92 -7.00
C LYS A 128 -11.06 -4.12 -6.02
N ALA A 129 -10.00 -4.72 -5.48
CA ALA A 129 -9.02 -4.08 -4.60
C ALA A 129 -8.47 -2.79 -5.24
N LEU A 130 -7.92 -2.92 -6.46
CA LEU A 130 -7.37 -1.80 -7.21
C LEU A 130 -8.40 -0.69 -7.42
N LYS A 131 -9.62 -1.04 -7.88
CA LYS A 131 -10.69 -0.06 -8.12
C LYS A 131 -11.09 0.71 -6.87
N MET A 132 -11.16 0.04 -5.72
CA MET A 132 -11.57 0.70 -4.47
C MET A 132 -10.51 1.67 -3.95
N VAL A 133 -9.23 1.29 -4.01
CA VAL A 133 -8.12 2.18 -3.65
C VAL A 133 -8.05 3.39 -4.59
N LEU A 134 -8.15 3.17 -5.90
CA LEU A 134 -8.12 4.26 -6.88
C LEU A 134 -9.34 5.18 -6.79
N SER A 135 -10.50 4.67 -6.39
CA SER A 135 -11.69 5.47 -6.13
C SER A 135 -11.43 6.46 -4.99
N GLU A 136 -10.81 6.00 -3.91
CA GLU A 136 -10.44 6.84 -2.77
C GLU A 136 -9.42 7.90 -3.14
N LEU A 137 -8.29 7.50 -3.76
CA LEU A 137 -7.26 8.43 -4.22
C LEU A 137 -7.85 9.50 -5.14
N ARG A 138 -8.76 9.11 -6.04
CA ARG A 138 -9.48 10.07 -6.89
C ARG A 138 -10.29 11.06 -6.08
N GLY A 139 -11.02 10.61 -5.05
CA GLY A 139 -11.82 11.45 -4.17
C GLY A 139 -10.98 12.36 -3.26
N ILE A 140 -9.81 11.91 -2.81
CA ILE A 140 -8.86 12.70 -2.01
C ILE A 140 -8.33 13.87 -2.84
N HIS A 141 -7.88 13.57 -4.07
CA HIS A 141 -7.23 14.54 -4.95
C HIS A 141 -8.19 15.28 -5.88
N PHE A 142 -9.51 15.11 -5.71
CA PHE A 142 -10.49 15.84 -6.49
C PHE A 142 -10.56 17.30 -6.03
N LYS A 143 -10.20 18.23 -6.91
CA LYS A 143 -10.49 19.65 -6.72
C LYS A 143 -11.92 19.90 -7.20
N PRO A 144 -12.85 20.40 -6.35
CA PRO A 144 -14.15 20.80 -6.84
C PRO A 144 -13.94 21.93 -7.85
N MET A 145 -14.19 21.66 -9.14
CA MET A 145 -14.34 22.74 -10.09
C MET A 145 -15.60 23.49 -9.70
N ALA A 146 -15.46 24.79 -9.44
CA ALA A 146 -16.60 25.70 -9.44
C ALA A 146 -17.35 25.48 -10.76
N GLU A 147 -18.64 25.18 -10.64
CA GLU A 147 -19.59 25.09 -11.75
C GLU A 147 -19.33 23.96 -12.76
N THR A 148 -19.93 22.81 -12.50
CA THR A 148 -20.66 22.00 -13.51
C THR A 148 -21.20 20.76 -12.80
N ASN A 149 -22.36 20.25 -13.24
CA ASN A 149 -23.07 19.06 -12.76
C ASN A 149 -22.22 17.76 -12.84
N SER A 150 -21.10 17.71 -12.14
CA SER A 150 -20.13 16.63 -12.17
C SER A 150 -20.28 15.78 -10.92
N LYS A 151 -20.37 14.47 -11.12
CA LYS A 151 -20.49 13.44 -10.07
C LYS A 151 -19.58 13.79 -8.88
N GLN A 152 -20.18 13.97 -7.71
CA GLN A 152 -19.44 14.15 -6.47
C GLN A 152 -18.59 12.89 -6.24
N TYR A 153 -17.27 13.00 -6.39
CA TYR A 153 -16.37 11.90 -6.07
C TYR A 153 -16.27 11.81 -4.56
N THR A 154 -16.91 10.80 -3.97
CA THR A 154 -16.81 10.55 -2.54
C THR A 154 -15.43 10.00 -2.22
N LYS A 155 -14.87 10.40 -1.08
CA LYS A 155 -13.63 9.85 -0.49
C LYS A 155 -13.84 8.42 0.06
N ILE A 156 -14.79 7.67 -0.50
CA ILE A 156 -15.14 6.33 -0.04
C ILE A 156 -14.30 5.34 -0.85
N GLY A 157 -13.46 4.60 -0.15
CA GLY A 157 -12.78 3.44 -0.70
C GLY A 157 -12.20 2.58 0.40
N LEU A 158 -11.08 1.97 0.10
CA LEU A 158 -10.47 0.95 0.95
C LEU A 158 -9.42 1.53 1.93
N GLY A 159 -8.74 2.60 1.51
CA GLY A 159 -7.55 3.13 2.14
C GLY A 159 -6.40 2.14 2.27
N MET A 160 -5.28 2.60 2.80
CA MET A 160 -4.10 1.76 3.07
C MET A 160 -4.40 0.67 4.10
N ASN A 161 -5.28 0.94 5.07
CA ASN A 161 -5.65 0.00 6.13
C ASN A 161 -6.60 -1.10 5.63
N GLY A 162 -7.67 -0.74 4.91
CA GLY A 162 -8.53 -1.75 4.30
C GLY A 162 -7.77 -2.57 3.25
N LEU A 163 -6.79 -1.97 2.56
CA LEU A 163 -5.93 -2.68 1.62
C LEU A 163 -5.21 -3.85 2.28
N TYR A 164 -4.40 -3.62 3.32
CA TYR A 164 -3.71 -4.74 3.96
C TYR A 164 -4.68 -5.70 4.64
N MET A 165 -5.76 -5.21 5.27
CA MET A 165 -6.71 -6.06 5.99
C MET A 165 -7.38 -7.07 5.08
N MET A 166 -7.66 -6.71 3.83
CA MET A 166 -8.31 -7.60 2.87
C MET A 166 -7.43 -8.83 2.57
N PHE A 167 -6.14 -8.62 2.32
CA PHE A 167 -5.17 -9.70 2.08
C PHE A 167 -4.83 -10.45 3.37
N ARG A 168 -4.72 -9.74 4.50
CA ARG A 168 -4.49 -10.36 5.79
C ARG A 168 -5.66 -11.25 6.22
N THR A 169 -6.89 -10.85 5.91
CA THR A 169 -8.08 -11.66 6.17
C THR A 169 -8.05 -12.91 5.32
N ALA A 170 -7.71 -12.77 4.02
CA ALA A 170 -7.57 -13.92 3.15
C ALA A 170 -6.48 -14.91 3.63
N SER A 171 -5.37 -14.43 4.22
CA SER A 171 -4.33 -15.32 4.75
C SER A 171 -4.73 -16.14 5.97
N VAL A 172 -5.73 -15.69 6.73
CA VAL A 172 -6.15 -16.38 7.97
C VAL A 172 -7.50 -17.10 7.85
N CYS A 173 -8.29 -16.77 6.83
CA CYS A 173 -9.54 -17.48 6.56
C CYS A 173 -9.23 -18.91 6.09
N LYS A 174 -9.44 -19.89 6.98
CA LYS A 174 -9.57 -21.30 6.56
C LYS A 174 -10.72 -21.37 5.56
N LYS A 175 -10.53 -22.07 4.44
CA LYS A 175 -11.65 -22.47 3.57
C LYS A 175 -12.69 -23.14 4.48
N ILE A 176 -13.85 -22.51 4.64
CA ILE A 176 -15.01 -23.11 5.32
C ILE A 176 -15.56 -24.19 4.41
#